data_AF-A0A6I4UPQ2-F1
#
_entry.id   AF-A0A6I4UPQ2-F1
#
_cell.length_a   1.000
_cell.length_b   1.000
_cell.length_c   1.000
_cell.angle_alpha   90.00
_cell.angle_beta   90.00
_cell.angle_gamma   90.00
#
_symmetry.space_group_name_H-M   'P 1'
#
loop_
_entity.id
_entity.type
_entity.pdbx_description
1 polymer ?
#
loop_
_entity_poly.entity_id
_entity_poly.type
_entity_poly.pdbx_seq_one_letter_code
_entity_poly.pdbx_strand_id
1 'polypeptide(L)'
;MRPQAEEDFAPLPGAGEVTLPRQPGGDHAASHHEAAGSAEERSLFEDVEVLIEDGKTYLEAELNFQKTRARFAGDHAKWVLAYGSVALVVALVALIALAVGLIIALTPHLSAWGATALVVVLFGVVAALAARAALSRVRELSKAFGSGTEGSR
;
A
#
# COMPACT_ATOMS: atom_id res chain seq x y z
N MET A 1 57.89 10.98 17.54
CA MET A 1 57.41 11.81 18.66
C MET A 1 55.94 11.47 18.89
N ARG A 2 55.64 10.74 19.96
CA ARG A 2 54.29 10.46 20.45
C ARG A 2 53.85 11.58 21.39
N PRO A 3 52.58 12.01 21.38
CA PRO A 3 51.95 12.52 22.59
C PRO A 3 51.16 11.38 23.27
N GLN A 4 51.52 11.14 24.52
CA GLN A 4 50.86 10.27 25.48
C GLN A 4 49.52 10.90 25.89
N ALA A 5 48.41 10.17 25.78
CA ALA A 5 47.17 10.46 26.51
C ALA A 5 46.83 9.18 27.28
N GLU A 6 47.50 9.05 28.42
CA GLU A 6 47.26 8.04 29.44
C GLU A 6 46.02 8.52 30.20
N GLU A 7 44.84 8.07 29.77
CA GLU A 7 43.59 8.29 30.50
C GLU A 7 43.64 7.40 31.74
N ASP A 8 44.11 8.01 32.82
CA ASP A 8 44.07 7.55 34.21
C ASP A 8 42.62 7.20 34.60
N PHE A 9 42.25 5.94 34.42
CA PHE A 9 40.97 5.42 34.90
C PHE A 9 41.08 5.19 36.41
N ALA A 10 40.86 6.25 37.17
CA ALA A 10 40.70 6.17 38.61
C ALA A 10 39.48 5.29 38.95
N PRO A 11 39.63 4.25 39.79
CA PRO A 11 38.48 3.48 40.27
C PRO A 11 37.59 4.40 41.10
N LEU A 12 36.30 4.47 40.75
CA LEU A 12 35.32 5.28 41.47
C LEU A 12 35.27 4.84 42.95
N PRO A 13 35.53 5.73 43.92
CA PRO A 13 35.40 5.42 45.33
C PRO A 13 33.91 5.43 45.68
N GLY A 14 33.35 4.25 45.93
CA GLY A 14 31.92 4.13 46.24
C GLY A 14 31.22 2.90 45.69
N ALA A 15 31.94 1.85 45.28
CA ALA A 15 31.38 0.50 45.14
C ALA A 15 31.04 -0.05 46.54
N GLY A 16 30.06 0.60 47.18
CA GLY A 16 29.36 0.07 48.33
C GLY A 16 28.73 -1.25 47.91
N GLU A 17 29.05 -2.27 48.68
CA GLU A 17 28.44 -3.59 48.66
C GLU A 17 26.93 -3.49 48.42
N VAL A 18 26.46 -3.96 47.26
CA VAL A 18 25.02 -4.07 47.00
C VAL A 18 24.50 -5.20 47.87
N THR A 19 24.18 -4.89 49.12
CA THR A 19 23.46 -5.78 50.03
C THR A 19 22.02 -5.87 49.53
N LEU A 20 21.72 -6.93 48.78
CA LEU A 20 20.34 -7.27 48.45
C LEU A 20 19.59 -7.61 49.76
N PRO A 21 18.36 -7.11 49.96
CA PRO A 21 17.57 -7.49 51.13
C PRO A 21 17.28 -8.99 51.08
N ARG A 22 17.67 -9.70 52.14
CA ARG A 22 17.29 -11.10 52.40
C ARG A 22 15.77 -11.17 52.55
N GLN A 23 15.09 -11.77 51.58
CA GLN A 23 13.68 -12.10 51.70
C GLN A 23 13.54 -13.18 52.79
N PRO A 24 12.85 -12.93 53.91
CA PRO A 24 12.61 -13.96 54.91
C PRO A 24 11.53 -14.90 54.38
N GLY A 25 11.80 -16.20 54.47
CA GLY A 25 10.82 -17.23 54.14
C GLY A 25 9.53 -17.02 54.94
N GLY A 26 8.42 -17.16 54.25
CA GLY A 26 7.09 -17.19 54.83
C GLY A 26 6.31 -18.31 54.17
N ASP A 27 6.29 -19.45 54.84
CA ASP A 27 5.42 -20.57 54.53
C ASP A 27 3.98 -20.11 54.41
N HIS A 28 3.41 -20.16 53.21
CA HIS A 28 1.97 -20.12 53.01
C HIS A 28 1.54 -21.43 52.34
N ALA A 29 1.53 -22.47 53.17
CA ALA A 29 0.70 -23.64 52.94
C ALA A 29 -0.78 -23.21 52.96
N ALA A 30 -1.44 -23.44 51.83
CA ALA A 30 -2.84 -23.82 51.70
C ALA A 30 -3.90 -22.96 52.42
N SER A 31 -4.33 -21.86 51.78
CA SER A 31 -5.74 -21.40 51.83
C SER A 31 -6.11 -20.33 50.79
N HIS A 32 -5.65 -20.42 49.53
CA HIS A 32 -6.12 -19.51 48.48
C HIS A 32 -6.16 -20.21 47.11
N HIS A 33 -7.16 -21.07 46.90
CA HIS A 33 -7.39 -21.69 45.58
C HIS A 33 -8.61 -21.12 44.84
N GLU A 34 -9.42 -20.25 45.46
CA GLU A 34 -10.59 -19.63 44.81
C GLU A 34 -10.37 -18.15 44.42
N ALA A 35 -9.54 -17.40 45.15
CA ALA A 35 -9.23 -16.00 44.83
C ALA A 35 -8.12 -15.83 43.78
N ALA A 36 -7.19 -16.79 43.69
CA ALA A 36 -6.04 -16.76 42.78
C ALA A 36 -6.48 -16.84 41.30
N GLY A 37 -7.42 -17.73 40.98
CA GLY A 37 -7.99 -17.84 39.62
C GLY A 37 -8.59 -16.52 39.14
N SER A 38 -9.36 -15.82 39.99
CA SER A 38 -9.93 -14.53 39.61
C SER A 38 -8.90 -13.41 39.44
N ALA A 39 -7.77 -13.46 40.14
CA ALA A 39 -6.70 -12.46 40.04
C ALA A 39 -5.81 -12.71 38.81
N GLU A 40 -5.48 -13.98 38.55
CA GLU A 40 -4.76 -14.40 37.34
C GLU A 40 -5.61 -14.19 36.08
N GLU A 41 -6.91 -14.53 36.10
CA GLU A 41 -7.82 -14.26 34.99
C GLU A 41 -7.86 -12.76 34.67
N ARG A 42 -7.98 -11.89 35.69
CA ARG A 42 -7.92 -10.43 35.50
C ARG A 42 -6.59 -9.97 34.90
N SER A 43 -5.46 -10.54 35.32
CA SER A 43 -4.14 -10.22 34.77
C SER A 43 -4.01 -10.64 33.31
N LEU A 44 -4.55 -11.81 32.92
CA LEU A 44 -4.54 -12.25 31.52
C LEU A 44 -5.48 -11.41 30.65
N PHE A 45 -6.62 -10.99 31.20
CA PHE A 45 -7.49 -10.03 30.53
C PHE A 45 -6.79 -8.68 30.31
N GLU A 46 -6.05 -8.20 31.30
CA GLU A 46 -5.26 -6.96 31.23
C GLU A 46 -4.11 -7.09 30.21
N ASP A 47 -3.40 -8.22 30.19
CA ASP A 47 -2.37 -8.50 29.18
C ASP A 47 -2.94 -8.57 27.76
N VAL A 48 -4.13 -9.15 27.59
CA VAL A 48 -4.82 -9.17 26.30
C VAL A 48 -5.27 -7.77 25.88
N GLU A 49 -5.74 -6.94 26.82
CA GLU A 49 -6.09 -5.55 26.57
C GLU A 49 -4.88 -4.74 26.10
N VAL A 50 -3.72 -4.92 26.74
CA VAL A 50 -2.45 -4.30 26.34
C VAL A 50 -2.00 -4.77 24.95
N LEU A 51 -2.10 -6.07 24.66
CA LEU A 51 -1.76 -6.61 23.33
C LEU A 51 -2.70 -6.12 22.22
N ILE A 52 -3.98 -5.94 22.53
CA ILE A 52 -4.97 -5.36 21.61
C ILE A 52 -4.63 -3.89 21.34
N GLU A 53 -4.27 -3.15 22.38
CA GLU A 53 -3.94 -1.73 22.27
C GLU A 53 -2.62 -1.49 21.52
N ASP A 54 -1.61 -2.33 21.76
CA ASP A 54 -0.35 -2.35 21.01
C ASP A 54 -0.58 -2.78 19.54
N GLY A 55 -1.44 -3.77 19.30
CA GLY A 55 -1.83 -4.21 17.96
C GLY A 55 -2.55 -3.11 17.17
N LYS A 56 -3.45 -2.36 17.82
CA LYS A 56 -4.12 -1.20 17.21
C LYS A 56 -3.13 -0.13 16.81
N THR A 57 -2.19 0.18 17.71
CA THR A 57 -1.15 1.20 17.49
C THR A 57 -0.22 0.81 16.34
N TYR A 58 0.17 -0.47 16.25
CA TYR A 58 0.97 -0.99 15.15
C TYR A 58 0.24 -0.92 13.79
N LEU A 59 -1.06 -1.24 13.77
CA LEU A 59 -1.89 -1.13 12.56
C LEU A 59 -2.08 0.33 12.12
N GLU A 60 -2.29 1.25 13.07
CA GLU A 60 -2.40 2.68 12.78
C GLU A 60 -1.11 3.25 12.19
N ALA A 61 0.05 2.76 12.63
CA ALA A 61 1.35 3.14 12.08
C ALA A 61 1.53 2.71 10.60
N GLU A 62 1.20 1.46 10.28
CA GLU A 62 1.30 0.93 8.91
C GLU A 62 0.25 1.57 7.96
N LEU A 63 -0.97 1.81 8.47
CA LEU A 63 -2.02 2.52 7.73
C LEU A 63 -1.59 3.95 7.39
N ASN A 64 -0.93 4.66 8.31
CA ASN A 64 -0.41 6.00 8.02
C ASN A 64 0.72 6.00 6.99
N PHE A 65 1.55 4.95 6.97
CA PHE A 65 2.60 4.78 5.95
C PHE A 65 1.99 4.54 4.55
N GLN A 66 0.99 3.65 4.45
CA GLN A 66 0.29 3.43 3.18
C GLN A 66 -0.58 4.61 2.75
N LYS A 67 -1.18 5.34 3.70
CA LYS A 67 -1.94 6.58 3.45
C LYS A 67 -1.07 7.68 2.86
N THR A 68 0.20 7.76 3.26
CA THR A 68 1.17 8.72 2.72
C THR A 68 1.52 8.38 1.27
N ARG A 69 1.73 7.09 0.96
CA ARG A 69 1.96 6.61 -0.41
C ARG A 69 0.73 6.79 -1.31
N ALA A 70 -0.47 6.56 -0.77
CA ALA A 70 -1.74 6.79 -1.46
C ALA A 70 -2.02 8.29 -1.71
N ARG A 71 -1.70 9.17 -0.77
CA ARG A 71 -1.80 10.63 -0.96
C ARG A 71 -0.85 11.14 -2.04
N PHE A 72 0.40 10.66 -2.05
CA PHE A 72 1.37 11.03 -3.08
C PHE A 72 0.92 10.61 -4.50
N ALA A 73 0.30 9.44 -4.63
CA ALA A 73 -0.33 9.00 -5.88
C ALA A 73 -1.58 9.84 -6.22
N GLY A 74 -2.38 10.22 -5.23
CA GLY A 74 -3.58 11.06 -5.39
C GLY A 74 -3.27 12.49 -5.86
N ASP A 75 -2.20 13.10 -5.38
CA ASP A 75 -1.82 14.46 -5.77
C ASP A 75 -1.35 14.57 -7.23
N HIS A 76 -0.83 13.49 -7.81
CA HIS A 76 -0.52 13.42 -9.24
C HIS A 76 -1.73 13.04 -10.07
N ALA A 77 -2.68 12.29 -9.51
CA ALA A 77 -3.90 11.90 -10.20
C ALA A 77 -4.72 13.10 -10.70
N LYS A 78 -4.75 14.22 -9.96
CA LYS A 78 -5.47 15.44 -10.41
C LYS A 78 -4.92 15.99 -11.72
N TRP A 79 -3.60 16.02 -11.89
CA TRP A 79 -2.97 16.55 -13.10
C TRP A 79 -3.08 15.55 -14.25
N VAL A 80 -2.97 14.26 -13.97
CA VAL A 80 -3.23 13.19 -14.94
C VAL A 80 -4.67 13.26 -15.46
N LEU A 81 -5.66 13.49 -14.58
CA LEU A 81 -7.05 13.66 -14.98
C LEU A 81 -7.28 14.98 -15.74
N ALA A 82 -6.71 16.09 -15.28
CA ALA A 82 -6.84 17.38 -15.94
C ALA A 82 -6.24 17.36 -17.36
N TYR A 83 -4.94 17.06 -17.49
CA TYR A 83 -4.31 16.98 -18.81
C TYR A 83 -4.85 15.81 -19.64
N GLY A 84 -5.19 14.68 -19.02
CA GLY A 84 -5.79 13.54 -19.69
C GLY A 84 -7.14 13.86 -20.31
N SER A 85 -8.00 14.60 -19.61
CA SER A 85 -9.29 15.04 -20.14
C SER A 85 -9.15 16.02 -21.30
N VAL A 86 -8.25 17.02 -21.19
CA VAL A 86 -7.96 17.96 -22.28
C VAL A 86 -7.44 17.20 -23.51
N ALA A 87 -6.46 16.30 -23.30
CA ALA A 87 -5.91 15.48 -24.37
C ALA A 87 -6.98 14.59 -25.02
N LEU A 88 -7.90 14.01 -24.24
CA LEU A 88 -9.00 13.19 -24.74
C LEU A 88 -9.95 14.00 -25.63
N VAL A 89 -10.34 15.21 -25.20
CA VAL A 89 -11.21 16.09 -25.99
C VAL A 89 -10.53 16.49 -27.29
N VAL A 90 -9.26 16.90 -27.23
CA VAL A 90 -8.48 17.26 -28.44
C VAL A 90 -8.33 16.06 -29.36
N ALA A 91 -8.03 14.87 -28.83
CA ALA A 91 -7.95 13.65 -29.60
C ALA A 91 -9.29 13.30 -30.28
N LEU A 92 -10.42 13.49 -29.59
CA LEU A 92 -11.74 13.26 -30.18
C LEU A 92 -12.02 14.22 -31.34
N VAL A 93 -11.75 15.51 -31.17
CA VAL A 93 -11.89 16.51 -32.23
C VAL A 93 -10.98 16.18 -33.41
N ALA A 94 -9.73 15.79 -33.13
CA ALA A 94 -8.78 15.36 -34.15
C ALA A 94 -9.25 14.10 -34.90
N LEU A 95 -9.83 13.11 -34.21
CA LEU A 95 -10.37 11.90 -34.83
C LEU A 95 -11.55 12.21 -35.76
N ILE A 96 -12.43 13.14 -35.37
CA ILE A 96 -13.53 13.60 -36.24
C ILE A 96 -12.96 14.29 -37.48
N ALA A 97 -12.03 15.23 -37.31
CA ALA A 97 -11.39 15.93 -38.42
C ALA A 97 -10.63 14.97 -39.34
N LEU A 98 -9.93 13.98 -38.77
CA LEU A 98 -9.24 12.92 -39.51
C LEU A 98 -10.22 12.07 -40.30
N ALA A 99 -11.34 11.65 -39.71
CA ALA A 99 -12.38 10.89 -40.41
C ALA A 99 -12.94 11.67 -41.60
N VAL A 100 -13.32 12.94 -41.39
CA VAL A 100 -13.83 13.81 -42.45
C VAL A 100 -12.80 13.99 -43.56
N GLY A 101 -11.54 14.31 -43.21
CA GLY A 101 -10.46 14.47 -44.18
C GLY A 101 -10.18 13.20 -44.98
N LEU A 102 -10.20 12.03 -44.32
CA LEU A 102 -9.98 10.74 -44.97
C LEU A 102 -11.13 10.39 -45.93
N ILE A 103 -12.38 10.64 -45.54
CA ILE A 103 -13.54 10.44 -46.42
C ILE A 103 -13.40 11.30 -47.68
N ILE A 104 -13.08 12.59 -47.54
CA ILE A 104 -12.91 13.50 -48.69
C ILE A 104 -11.77 13.02 -49.60
N ALA A 105 -10.64 12.63 -49.01
CA ALA A 105 -9.48 12.14 -49.75
C ALA A 105 -9.74 10.82 -50.50
N LEU A 106 -10.55 9.92 -49.95
CA LEU A 106 -10.84 8.61 -50.55
C LEU A 106 -12.05 8.60 -51.48
N THR A 107 -12.97 9.57 -51.35
CA THR A 107 -14.17 9.67 -52.20
C THR A 107 -13.88 9.57 -53.70
N PRO A 108 -12.86 10.24 -54.29
CA PRO A 108 -12.57 10.11 -55.72
C PRO A 108 -12.12 8.69 -56.14
N HIS A 109 -11.70 7.85 -55.20
CA HIS A 109 -11.21 6.49 -55.47
C HIS A 109 -12.25 5.40 -55.15
N LEU A 110 -13.06 5.56 -54.10
CA LEU A 110 -13.95 4.51 -53.57
C LEU A 110 -15.45 4.86 -53.58
N SER A 111 -15.85 6.04 -54.09
CA SER A 111 -17.17 6.65 -53.85
C SER A 111 -17.42 7.00 -52.38
N ALA A 112 -18.41 7.86 -52.10
CA ALA A 112 -18.70 8.30 -50.74
C ALA A 112 -19.03 7.14 -49.78
N TRP A 113 -19.83 6.17 -50.23
CA TRP A 113 -20.20 5.00 -49.43
C TRP A 113 -19.04 4.04 -49.18
N GLY A 114 -18.19 3.83 -50.18
CA GLY A 114 -17.00 2.97 -50.02
C GLY A 114 -15.97 3.60 -49.09
N ALA A 115 -15.77 4.91 -49.18
CA ALA A 115 -14.87 5.64 -48.29
C ALA A 115 -15.33 5.57 -46.82
N THR A 116 -16.62 5.84 -46.53
CA THR A 116 -17.14 5.78 -45.16
C THR A 116 -17.05 4.38 -44.57
N ALA A 117 -17.41 3.34 -45.32
CA ALA A 117 -17.30 1.95 -44.87
C ALA A 117 -15.84 1.58 -44.52
N LEU A 118 -14.88 1.97 -45.36
CA LEU A 118 -13.46 1.71 -45.11
C LEU A 118 -12.95 2.42 -43.85
N VAL A 119 -13.29 3.69 -43.66
CA VAL A 119 -12.88 4.47 -42.48
C VAL A 119 -13.44 3.86 -41.19
N VAL A 120 -14.72 3.45 -41.21
CA VAL A 120 -15.36 2.81 -40.04
C VAL A 120 -14.66 1.49 -39.69
N VAL A 121 -14.37 0.65 -40.69
CA VAL A 121 -13.63 -0.60 -40.46
C VAL A 121 -12.23 -0.31 -39.90
N LEU A 122 -11.51 0.65 -40.48
CA LEU A 122 -10.17 1.03 -40.04
C LEU A 122 -10.16 1.47 -38.57
N PHE A 123 -11.02 2.42 -38.20
CA PHE A 123 -11.09 2.92 -36.83
C PHE A 123 -11.64 1.87 -35.87
N GLY A 124 -12.58 1.03 -36.31
CA GLY A 124 -13.10 -0.09 -35.55
C GLY A 124 -12.02 -1.11 -35.19
N VAL A 125 -11.13 -1.44 -36.13
CA VAL A 125 -9.97 -2.32 -35.85
C VAL A 125 -9.03 -1.68 -34.83
N VAL A 126 -8.67 -0.41 -35.02
CA VAL A 126 -7.81 0.32 -34.06
C VAL A 126 -8.44 0.34 -32.67
N ALA A 127 -9.73 0.66 -32.56
CA ALA A 127 -10.47 0.67 -31.30
C ALA A 127 -10.50 -0.73 -30.64
N ALA A 128 -10.73 -1.79 -31.43
CA ALA A 128 -10.74 -3.16 -30.92
C ALA A 128 -9.37 -3.59 -30.39
N LEU A 129 -8.28 -3.21 -31.06
CA LEU A 129 -6.91 -3.48 -30.59
C LEU A 129 -6.60 -2.71 -29.31
N ALA A 130 -6.95 -1.42 -29.26
CA ALA A 130 -6.78 -0.60 -28.06
C ALA A 130 -7.58 -1.15 -26.87
N ALA A 131 -8.84 -1.54 -27.08
CA ALA A 131 -9.68 -2.16 -26.06
C ALA A 131 -9.09 -3.48 -25.55
N ARG A 132 -8.59 -4.34 -26.45
CA ARG A 132 -7.91 -5.58 -26.07
C ARG A 132 -6.66 -5.32 -25.23
N ALA A 133 -5.84 -4.36 -25.62
CA ALA A 133 -4.65 -3.97 -24.86
C ALA A 133 -5.02 -3.41 -23.47
N ALA A 134 -6.05 -2.57 -23.37
CA ALA A 134 -6.53 -2.08 -22.08
C ALA A 134 -7.01 -3.22 -21.17
N LEU A 135 -7.82 -4.15 -21.72
CA LEU A 135 -8.32 -5.30 -20.98
C LEU A 135 -7.20 -6.24 -20.53
N SER A 136 -6.15 -6.45 -21.33
CA SER A 136 -5.03 -7.29 -20.91
C SER A 136 -4.29 -6.71 -19.71
N ARG A 137 -4.09 -5.39 -19.67
CA ARG A 137 -3.47 -4.70 -18.52
C ARG A 137 -4.32 -4.81 -17.26
N VAL A 138 -5.64 -4.63 -17.37
CA VAL A 138 -6.55 -4.79 -16.22
C VAL A 138 -6.51 -6.24 -15.71
N ARG A 139 -6.54 -7.23 -16.61
CA ARG A 139 -6.47 -8.65 -16.24
C ARG A 139 -5.14 -9.03 -15.59
N GLU A 140 -4.01 -8.48 -16.07
CA GLU A 140 -2.69 -8.66 -15.45
C GLU A 140 -2.71 -8.16 -13.99
N LEU A 141 -3.29 -6.99 -13.74
CA LEU A 141 -3.46 -6.46 -12.38
C LEU A 141 -4.38 -7.36 -11.54
N SER A 142 -5.56 -7.71 -12.05
CA SER A 142 -6.51 -8.58 -11.33
C SER A 142 -5.92 -9.95 -10.99
N LYS A 143 -5.10 -10.53 -11.88
CA LYS A 143 -4.42 -11.81 -11.63
C LYS A 143 -3.41 -11.70 -10.49
N ALA A 144 -2.63 -10.61 -10.43
CA ALA A 144 -1.66 -10.39 -9.37
C ALA A 144 -2.31 -10.23 -7.98
N PHE A 145 -3.53 -9.69 -7.92
CA PHE A 145 -4.29 -9.56 -6.67
C PHE A 145 -5.14 -10.79 -6.33
N GLY A 146 -5.60 -11.56 -7.33
CA GLY A 146 -6.46 -12.74 -7.13
C GLY A 146 -5.70 -14.01 -6.71
N SER A 147 -4.42 -14.16 -7.07
CA SER A 147 -3.63 -15.35 -6.71
C SER A 147 -3.24 -15.43 -5.22
N GLY A 148 -3.59 -14.44 -4.40
CA GLY A 148 -3.32 -14.43 -2.95
C GLY A 148 -4.33 -15.23 -2.11
N THR A 149 -5.45 -15.68 -2.68
CA THR A 149 -6.58 -16.23 -1.90
C THR A 149 -6.81 -17.74 -2.09
N GLU A 150 -6.17 -18.38 -3.08
CA GLU A 150 -6.40 -19.79 -3.42
C GLU A 150 -5.31 -20.78 -2.95
N GLY A 151 -4.29 -20.33 -2.19
CA GLY A 151 -3.15 -21.16 -1.78
C GLY A 151 -3.24 -21.84 -0.40
N SER A 152 -4.38 -21.80 0.30
CA SER A 152 -4.52 -22.36 1.66
C SER A 152 -5.77 -23.24 1.80
N ARG A 153 -5.78 -24.41 1.17
CA ARG A 153 -6.62 -25.56 1.56
C ARG A 153 -5.90 -26.86 1.26
#